data_AF-A0A7J3TB91-F1
#
_entry.id   AF-A0A7J3TB91-F1
#
_cell.length_a   1.000
_cell.length_b   1.000
_cell.length_c   1.000
_cell.angle_alpha   90.00
_cell.angle_beta   90.00
_cell.angle_gamma   90.00
#
_symmetry.space_group_name_H-M   'P 1'
#
loop_
_entity.id
_entity.type
_entity.pdbx_description
1 polymer ?
#
loop_
_entity_poly.entity_id
_entity_poly.type
_entity_poly.pdbx_seq_one_letter_code
_entity_poly.pdbx_strand_id
1 'polypeptide(L)'
;MSDTRKRLELTDILRQLFLKAGDDLPELAYLLQGKVMPDYYGIEMGIADKLIIKALSHVSGLTEDEIQEDYTKTGDLGQVAYNVTEKKTQKALFSTAMTVDYVYQALTKIARISGSGSIRVKSDIYTDLILNGTPSDAMYITRIVSGKLRLGVSDATILDALALAFMDPEKKEIATTAYNFHPDLGYIADLLRKGKIEDLEKMGPMPMIPMKVMLAERLPDIGEILTKMDGTAALEYKYDGMRTQIHKNGKEIKIFSRGSEETTGQFPDIVKNALNTFKDDSLILDGEAVPFNPETGDLYPFQVVSQRRGRKYDLDQMSDDI
;
A
#
# COMPACT_ATOMS: atom_id res chain seq x y z
N MET A 1 -11.67 17.55 -3.60
CA MET A 1 -12.00 16.10 -3.74
C MET A 1 -13.15 15.70 -2.82
N SER A 2 -13.18 16.11 -1.54
CA SER A 2 -14.25 15.77 -0.59
C SER A 2 -15.66 16.24 -1.00
N ASP A 3 -15.77 17.23 -1.89
CA ASP A 3 -17.04 17.83 -2.31
C ASP A 3 -17.78 17.04 -3.40
N THR A 4 -17.16 16.00 -3.96
CA THR A 4 -17.77 15.16 -5.00
C THR A 4 -17.47 13.68 -4.78
N ARG A 5 -18.43 12.85 -5.17
CA ARG A 5 -18.27 11.38 -5.21
C ARG A 5 -18.28 10.84 -6.64
N LYS A 6 -18.40 11.71 -7.64
CA LYS A 6 -18.46 11.30 -9.04
C LYS A 6 -17.04 11.01 -9.52
N ARG A 7 -16.82 9.77 -9.96
CA ARG A 7 -15.52 9.30 -10.43
C ARG A 7 -14.91 10.21 -11.52
N LEU A 8 -15.70 10.63 -12.51
CA LEU A 8 -15.22 11.50 -13.60
C LEU A 8 -14.73 12.86 -13.10
N GLU A 9 -15.44 13.47 -12.14
CA GLU A 9 -15.03 14.76 -11.56
C GLU A 9 -13.76 14.58 -10.71
N LEU A 10 -13.64 13.48 -9.95
CA LEU A 10 -12.43 13.15 -9.20
C LEU A 10 -11.23 12.93 -10.13
N THR A 11 -11.41 12.19 -11.22
CA THR A 11 -10.38 11.96 -12.24
C THR A 11 -9.92 13.29 -12.85
N ASP A 12 -10.84 14.20 -13.17
CA ASP A 12 -10.46 15.51 -13.74
C ASP A 12 -9.72 16.38 -12.72
N ILE A 13 -10.17 16.42 -11.45
CA ILE A 13 -9.45 17.13 -10.37
C ILE A 13 -8.01 16.61 -10.24
N LEU A 14 -7.83 15.29 -10.24
CA LEU A 14 -6.52 14.66 -10.17
C LEU A 14 -5.67 14.97 -11.41
N ARG A 15 -6.25 14.89 -12.61
CA ARG A 15 -5.58 15.25 -13.87
C ARG A 15 -5.04 16.68 -13.81
N GLN A 16 -5.87 17.64 -13.39
CA GLN A 16 -5.47 19.05 -13.27
C GLN A 16 -4.38 19.27 -12.22
N LEU A 17 -4.42 18.51 -11.12
CA LEU A 17 -3.35 18.50 -10.11
C LEU A 17 -2.04 18.00 -10.72
N PHE A 18 -2.07 16.87 -11.43
CA PHE A 18 -0.88 16.23 -12.00
C PHE A 18 -0.20 17.09 -13.07
N LEU A 19 -0.97 17.77 -13.92
CA LEU A 19 -0.41 18.71 -14.91
C LEU A 19 0.37 19.88 -14.28
N LYS A 20 0.11 20.19 -12.99
CA LYS A 20 0.77 21.27 -12.25
C LYS A 20 1.85 20.78 -11.29
N ALA A 21 2.00 19.47 -11.12
CA ALA A 21 2.85 18.86 -10.10
C ALA A 21 4.36 19.05 -10.38
N GLY A 22 4.77 19.18 -11.64
CA GLY A 22 6.19 19.26 -11.97
C GLY A 22 6.96 18.05 -11.46
N ASP A 23 8.10 18.28 -10.81
CA ASP A 23 8.96 17.22 -10.26
C ASP A 23 8.35 16.49 -9.05
N ASP A 24 7.37 17.08 -8.38
CA ASP A 24 6.70 16.49 -7.20
C ASP A 24 5.71 15.37 -7.56
N LEU A 25 5.47 15.13 -8.86
CA LEU A 25 4.44 14.19 -9.32
C LEU A 25 4.57 12.76 -8.74
N PRO A 26 5.75 12.13 -8.69
CA PRO A 26 5.89 10.78 -8.13
C PRO A 26 5.51 10.72 -6.65
N GLU A 27 5.88 11.75 -5.89
CA GLU A 27 5.61 11.87 -4.46
C GLU A 27 4.12 12.10 -4.21
N LEU A 28 3.49 12.98 -5.00
CA LEU A 28 2.05 13.20 -4.96
C LEU A 28 1.28 11.92 -5.25
N ALA A 29 1.72 11.09 -6.21
CA ALA A 29 1.08 9.82 -6.51
C ALA A 29 1.03 8.91 -5.28
N TYR A 30 2.11 8.83 -4.50
CA TYR A 30 2.12 8.08 -3.24
C TYR A 30 1.28 8.72 -2.14
N LEU A 31 1.39 10.04 -1.93
CA LEU A 31 0.66 10.74 -0.87
C LEU A 31 -0.86 10.67 -1.06
N LEU A 32 -1.34 10.66 -2.31
CA LEU A 32 -2.76 10.45 -2.63
C LEU A 32 -3.26 9.05 -2.24
N GLN A 33 -2.37 8.06 -2.21
CA GLN A 33 -2.66 6.71 -1.69
C GLN A 33 -2.53 6.63 -0.17
N GLY A 34 -2.06 7.70 0.48
CA GLY A 34 -1.70 7.69 1.90
C GLY A 34 -0.44 6.90 2.21
N LYS A 35 0.48 6.83 1.25
CA LYS A 35 1.70 6.04 1.30
C LYS A 35 2.91 6.90 0.96
N VAL A 36 4.10 6.35 1.17
CA VAL A 36 5.38 6.93 0.71
C VAL A 36 6.11 5.99 -0.25
N MET A 37 5.63 4.75 -0.37
CA MET A 37 6.16 3.72 -1.26
C MET A 37 5.10 2.63 -1.45
N PRO A 38 5.26 1.75 -2.45
CA PRO A 38 4.34 0.64 -2.67
C PRO A 38 4.30 -0.37 -1.53
N ASP A 39 3.17 -1.08 -1.40
CA ASP A 39 2.91 -2.06 -0.32
C ASP A 39 3.90 -3.22 -0.30
N TYR A 40 4.46 -3.56 -1.47
CA TYR A 40 5.41 -4.66 -1.62
C TYR A 40 6.80 -4.38 -1.01
N TYR A 41 7.04 -3.15 -0.53
CA TYR A 41 8.21 -2.85 0.32
C TYR A 41 8.00 -3.24 1.79
N GLY A 42 6.77 -3.57 2.21
CA GLY A 42 6.48 -4.03 3.57
C GLY A 42 6.71 -2.97 4.67
N ILE A 43 6.69 -1.68 4.30
CA ILE A 43 6.92 -0.57 5.21
C ILE A 43 5.59 0.09 5.58
N GLU A 44 5.31 0.13 6.89
CA GLU A 44 4.14 0.79 7.44
C GLU A 44 4.53 2.14 8.07
N MET A 45 3.75 3.19 7.79
CA MET A 45 3.94 4.48 8.46
C MET A 45 3.54 4.44 9.95
N GLY A 46 2.59 3.56 10.29
CA GLY A 46 1.68 3.57 11.44
C GLY A 46 2.25 4.14 12.74
N ILE A 47 2.05 5.43 12.95
CA ILE A 47 2.17 6.03 14.27
C ILE A 47 0.90 5.65 15.05
N ALA A 48 1.07 4.99 16.19
CA ALA A 48 -0.06 4.59 17.02
C ALA A 48 -0.91 5.81 17.42
N ASP A 49 -2.25 5.66 17.41
CA ASP A 49 -3.21 6.70 17.77
C ASP A 49 -2.84 7.43 19.08
N LYS A 50 -2.36 6.70 20.09
CA LYS A 50 -1.91 7.27 21.37
C LYS A 50 -0.73 8.25 21.24
N LEU A 51 0.21 7.98 20.33
CA LEU A 51 1.35 8.88 20.08
C LEU A 51 0.89 10.15 19.36
N ILE A 52 -0.07 10.04 18.44
CA ILE A 52 -0.69 11.17 17.77
C ILE A 52 -1.39 12.08 18.80
N ILE A 53 -2.21 11.50 19.68
CA ILE A 53 -2.91 12.24 20.74
C ILE A 53 -1.92 12.99 21.64
N LYS A 54 -0.87 12.31 22.08
CA LYS A 54 0.19 12.93 22.89
C LYS A 54 0.89 14.09 22.17
N ALA A 55 1.19 13.94 20.89
CA ALA A 55 1.80 14.99 20.09
C ALA A 55 0.86 16.20 19.91
N LEU A 56 -0.42 15.97 19.65
CA LEU A 56 -1.43 17.04 19.54
C LEU A 56 -1.64 17.77 20.87
N SER A 57 -1.59 17.05 22.00
CA SER A 57 -1.65 17.64 23.35
C SER A 57 -0.48 18.61 23.56
N HIS A 58 0.74 18.18 23.23
CA HIS A 58 1.92 19.02 23.35
C HIS A 58 1.85 20.29 22.48
N VAL A 59 1.36 20.20 21.24
CA VAL A 59 1.27 21.34 20.31
C VAL A 59 0.22 22.36 20.72
N SER A 60 -0.89 21.91 21.32
CA SER A 60 -2.05 22.76 21.59
C SER A 60 -2.14 23.28 23.01
N GLY A 61 -1.49 22.62 23.96
CA GLY A 61 -1.66 22.85 25.39
C GLY A 61 -2.94 22.25 25.98
N LEU A 62 -3.74 21.53 25.17
CA LEU A 62 -4.86 20.72 25.65
C LEU A 62 -4.34 19.44 26.30
N THR A 63 -5.10 18.90 27.24
CA THR A 63 -4.81 17.60 27.86
C THR A 63 -5.07 16.44 26.89
N GLU A 64 -4.41 15.29 27.10
CA GLU A 64 -4.66 14.08 26.31
C GLU A 64 -6.14 13.63 26.41
N ASP A 65 -6.78 13.83 27.57
CA ASP A 65 -8.19 13.48 27.80
C ASP A 65 -9.15 14.33 26.96
N GLU A 66 -8.91 15.64 26.84
CA GLU A 66 -9.72 16.52 25.99
C GLU A 66 -9.63 16.13 24.51
N ILE A 67 -8.43 15.75 24.05
CA ILE A 67 -8.20 15.29 22.68
C ILE A 67 -8.85 13.93 22.45
N GLN A 68 -8.77 13.02 23.42
CA GLN A 68 -9.43 11.72 23.37
C GLN A 68 -10.95 11.87 23.36
N GLU A 69 -11.52 12.84 24.07
CA GLU A 69 -12.93 13.16 24.03
C GLU A 69 -13.35 13.66 22.63
N ASP A 70 -12.59 14.56 22.02
CA ASP A 70 -12.85 15.01 20.63
C ASP A 70 -12.70 13.85 19.63
N TYR A 71 -11.71 12.97 19.81
CA TYR A 71 -11.57 11.78 18.97
C TYR A 71 -12.75 10.83 19.10
N THR A 72 -13.28 10.64 20.31
CA THR A 72 -14.46 9.80 20.54
C THR A 72 -15.71 10.37 19.86
N LYS A 73 -15.85 11.71 19.83
CA LYS A 73 -16.97 12.40 19.17
C LYS A 73 -16.85 12.37 17.65
N THR A 74 -15.66 12.61 17.10
CA THR A 74 -15.42 12.74 15.66
C THR A 74 -15.20 11.40 14.96
N GLY A 75 -14.61 10.42 15.65
CA GLY A 75 -14.18 9.15 15.07
C GLY A 75 -13.00 9.27 14.09
N ASP A 76 -12.37 10.45 13.98
CA ASP A 76 -11.29 10.71 13.02
C ASP A 76 -10.22 11.63 13.62
N LEU A 77 -9.04 11.07 13.91
CA LEU A 77 -7.90 11.84 14.42
C LEU A 77 -7.43 12.95 13.47
N GLY A 78 -7.68 12.82 12.17
CA GLY A 78 -7.45 13.92 11.23
C GLY A 78 -8.32 15.13 11.54
N GLN A 79 -9.60 14.90 11.80
CA GLN A 79 -10.52 15.99 12.16
C GLN A 79 -10.15 16.60 13.52
N VAL A 80 -9.73 15.78 14.48
CA VAL A 80 -9.19 16.28 15.76
C VAL A 80 -7.96 17.15 15.52
N ALA A 81 -7.00 16.70 14.70
CA ALA A 81 -5.81 17.47 14.36
C ALA A 81 -6.15 18.81 13.70
N TYR A 82 -7.17 18.85 12.83
CA TYR A 82 -7.70 20.09 12.27
C TYR A 82 -8.18 21.04 13.38
N ASN A 83 -9.10 20.57 14.23
CA ASN A 83 -9.73 21.36 15.29
C ASN A 83 -8.69 21.92 16.28
N VAL A 84 -7.73 21.08 16.64
CA VAL A 84 -6.62 21.41 17.56
C VAL A 84 -5.71 22.48 16.94
N THR A 85 -5.38 22.34 15.65
CA THR A 85 -4.48 23.26 14.94
C THR A 85 -5.17 24.59 14.61
N GLU A 86 -6.49 24.61 14.44
CA GLU A 86 -7.27 25.84 14.27
C GLU A 86 -7.22 26.73 15.52
N LYS A 87 -7.19 26.10 16.70
CA LYS A 87 -7.13 26.77 18.01
C LYS A 87 -5.70 26.95 18.54
N LYS A 88 -4.68 26.64 17.73
CA LYS A 88 -3.28 26.57 18.21
C LYS A 88 -2.82 27.90 18.80
N THR A 89 -2.23 27.82 19.98
CA THR A 89 -1.59 28.95 20.66
C THR A 89 -0.09 29.03 20.34
N GLN A 90 0.54 27.90 20.03
CA GLN A 90 1.96 27.81 19.69
C GLN A 90 2.19 27.82 18.17
N LYS A 91 3.22 28.54 17.74
CA LYS A 91 3.73 28.55 16.37
C LYS A 91 5.17 28.05 16.36
N ALA A 92 5.60 27.48 15.24
CA ALA A 92 7.00 27.14 15.05
C ALA A 92 7.89 28.38 15.23
N LEU A 93 9.02 28.23 15.94
CA LEU A 93 10.01 29.31 16.14
C LEU A 93 10.62 29.78 14.81
N PHE A 94 10.74 28.85 13.86
CA PHE A 94 11.13 29.10 12.47
C PHE A 94 10.11 28.37 11.59
N SER A 95 9.58 29.05 10.57
CA SER A 95 8.60 28.43 9.66
C SER A 95 9.32 27.73 8.51
N THR A 96 9.11 26.42 8.39
CA THR A 96 9.45 25.65 7.20
C THR A 96 8.26 25.66 6.24
N ALA A 97 8.52 25.92 4.96
CA ALA A 97 7.48 25.87 3.94
C ALA A 97 7.00 24.42 3.75
N MET A 98 5.68 24.20 3.76
CA MET A 98 5.06 22.89 3.58
C MET A 98 5.02 22.49 2.09
N THR A 99 6.19 22.19 1.51
CA THR A 99 6.30 21.64 0.15
C THR A 99 5.97 20.15 0.12
N VAL A 100 5.65 19.62 -1.07
CA VAL A 100 5.41 18.17 -1.24
C VAL A 100 6.65 17.38 -0.84
N ASP A 101 7.82 17.75 -1.35
CA ASP A 101 9.10 17.12 -0.99
C ASP A 101 9.32 17.13 0.53
N TYR A 102 9.15 18.26 1.20
CA TYR A 102 9.35 18.34 2.64
C TYR A 102 8.45 17.35 3.41
N VAL A 103 7.16 17.31 3.07
CA VAL A 103 6.19 16.38 3.69
C VAL A 103 6.54 14.93 3.34
N TYR A 104 6.84 14.64 2.08
CA TYR A 104 7.18 13.30 1.61
C TYR A 104 8.45 12.77 2.27
N GLN A 105 9.51 13.57 2.37
CA GLN A 105 10.76 13.18 3.06
C GLN A 105 10.53 12.95 4.55
N ALA A 106 9.75 13.82 5.22
CA ALA A 106 9.42 13.65 6.63
C ALA A 106 8.63 12.36 6.90
N LEU A 107 7.61 12.09 6.09
CA LEU A 107 6.82 10.85 6.18
C LEU A 107 7.66 9.61 5.83
N THR A 108 8.54 9.71 4.83
CA THR A 108 9.46 8.62 4.46
C THR A 108 10.42 8.30 5.61
N LYS A 109 10.91 9.33 6.30
CA LYS A 109 11.73 9.16 7.51
C LYS A 109 10.95 8.49 8.63
N ILE A 110 9.71 8.89 8.89
CA ILE A 110 8.81 8.23 9.86
C ILE A 110 8.66 6.74 9.52
N ALA A 111 8.43 6.42 8.24
CA ALA A 111 8.18 5.06 7.79
C ALA A 111 9.42 4.15 7.93
N ARG A 112 10.62 4.67 7.65
CA ARG A 112 11.87 3.89 7.68
C ARG A 112 12.50 3.72 9.07
N ILE A 113 12.19 4.60 10.02
CA ILE A 113 12.78 4.55 11.37
C ILE A 113 12.21 3.36 12.15
N SER A 114 13.11 2.55 12.72
CA SER A 114 12.81 1.39 13.58
C SER A 114 13.81 1.29 14.74
N GLY A 115 13.57 0.37 15.69
CA GLY A 115 14.48 0.12 16.83
C GLY A 115 14.29 1.05 18.02
N SER A 116 15.23 1.00 18.98
CA SER A 116 15.18 1.78 20.22
C SER A 116 15.21 3.28 19.94
N GLY A 117 14.30 4.05 20.55
CA GLY A 117 14.22 5.50 20.36
C GLY A 117 13.41 5.94 19.13
N SER A 118 13.02 5.02 18.25
CA SER A 118 12.20 5.29 17.06
C SER A 118 10.92 6.05 17.37
N ILE A 119 10.21 5.66 18.43
CA ILE A 119 8.94 6.25 18.87
C ILE A 119 9.08 7.76 19.09
N ARG A 120 10.13 8.18 19.80
CA ARG A 120 10.39 9.60 20.08
C ARG A 120 10.66 10.36 18.80
N VAL A 121 11.55 9.85 17.95
CA VAL A 121 11.92 10.53 16.70
C VAL A 121 10.70 10.65 15.76
N LYS A 122 9.85 9.62 15.66
CA LYS A 122 8.61 9.69 14.87
C LYS A 122 7.65 10.75 15.42
N SER A 123 7.50 10.82 16.75
CA SER A 123 6.68 11.84 17.41
C SER A 123 7.22 13.24 17.14
N ASP A 124 8.53 13.46 17.22
CA ASP A 124 9.16 14.76 17.00
C ASP A 124 8.96 15.24 15.55
N ILE A 125 9.14 14.34 14.55
CA ILE A 125 8.90 14.67 13.13
C ILE A 125 7.42 14.99 12.89
N TYR A 126 6.50 14.20 13.44
CA TYR A 126 5.08 14.47 13.31
C TYR A 126 4.70 15.82 13.92
N THR A 127 5.17 16.12 15.14
CA THR A 127 4.95 17.41 15.80
C THR A 127 5.47 18.58 14.96
N ASP A 128 6.64 18.44 14.35
CA ASP A 128 7.23 19.47 13.47
C ASP A 128 6.36 19.73 12.23
N LEU A 129 5.81 18.68 11.60
CA LEU A 129 4.86 18.82 10.50
C LEU A 129 3.58 19.56 10.92
N ILE A 130 3.03 19.27 12.10
CA ILE A 130 1.81 19.93 12.60
C ILE A 130 2.07 21.41 12.95
N LEU A 131 3.24 21.73 13.51
CA LEU A 131 3.59 23.10 13.88
C LEU A 131 3.74 24.03 12.67
N ASN A 132 4.33 23.51 11.58
CA ASN A 132 4.55 24.24 10.34
C ASN A 132 3.31 24.25 9.42
N GLY A 133 2.43 23.26 9.56
CA GLY A 133 1.22 23.11 8.76
C GLY A 133 0.08 24.08 9.07
N THR A 134 -0.79 24.23 8.07
CA THR A 134 -2.16 24.73 8.24
C THR A 134 -3.05 23.67 8.90
N PRO A 135 -4.26 24.02 9.38
CA PRO A 135 -5.20 23.03 9.91
C PRO A 135 -5.54 21.91 8.90
N SER A 136 -5.63 22.24 7.61
CA SER A 136 -5.85 21.25 6.55
C SER A 136 -4.65 20.32 6.38
N ASP A 137 -3.42 20.84 6.45
CA ASP A 137 -2.22 20.00 6.40
C ASP A 137 -2.19 19.04 7.58
N ALA A 138 -2.45 19.54 8.79
CA ALA A 138 -2.54 18.74 10.00
C ALA A 138 -3.55 17.60 9.87
N MET A 139 -4.73 17.88 9.31
CA MET A 139 -5.76 16.87 9.05
C MET A 139 -5.27 15.75 8.14
N TYR A 140 -4.75 16.10 6.96
CA TYR A 140 -4.37 15.09 5.97
C TYR A 140 -3.10 14.35 6.36
N ILE A 141 -2.09 15.02 6.93
CA ILE A 141 -0.88 14.38 7.46
C ILE A 141 -1.25 13.38 8.55
N THR A 142 -2.15 13.75 9.48
CA THR A 142 -2.61 12.85 10.54
C THR A 142 -3.34 11.63 10.00
N ARG A 143 -4.18 11.81 8.98
CA ARG A 143 -4.84 10.69 8.28
C ARG A 143 -3.85 9.76 7.59
N ILE A 144 -2.77 10.30 7.02
CA ILE A 144 -1.70 9.51 6.37
C ILE A 144 -0.94 8.69 7.43
N VAL A 145 -0.40 9.33 8.48
CA VAL A 145 0.43 8.63 9.48
C VAL A 145 -0.35 7.61 10.32
N SER A 146 -1.67 7.79 10.45
CA SER A 146 -2.56 6.82 11.11
C SER A 146 -3.04 5.71 10.18
N GLY A 147 -2.70 5.75 8.87
CA GLY A 147 -3.15 4.77 7.87
C GLY A 147 -4.65 4.83 7.58
N LYS A 148 -5.31 5.95 7.88
CA LYS A 148 -6.77 6.13 7.79
C LYS A 148 -7.16 7.16 6.73
N LEU A 149 -6.29 7.44 5.76
CA LEU A 149 -6.60 8.34 4.66
C LEU A 149 -7.75 7.80 3.82
N ARG A 150 -8.80 8.62 3.66
CA ARG A 150 -10.00 8.30 2.86
C ARG A 150 -10.30 9.46 1.92
N LEU A 151 -9.66 9.44 0.75
CA LEU A 151 -9.91 10.45 -0.30
C LEU A 151 -11.04 10.05 -1.26
N GLY A 152 -11.53 8.80 -1.20
CA GLY A 152 -12.54 8.30 -2.13
C GLY A 152 -12.01 8.05 -3.55
N VAL A 153 -10.68 8.01 -3.72
CA VAL A 153 -10.02 7.67 -4.98
C VAL A 153 -9.30 6.33 -4.83
N SER A 154 -9.46 5.46 -5.83
CA SER A 154 -8.74 4.20 -5.93
C SER A 154 -7.46 4.36 -6.75
N ASP A 155 -6.53 3.41 -6.64
CA ASP A 155 -5.34 3.33 -7.49
C ASP A 155 -5.70 3.42 -8.99
N ALA A 156 -6.76 2.73 -9.42
CA ALA A 156 -7.24 2.79 -10.80
C ALA A 156 -7.72 4.21 -11.21
N THR A 157 -8.32 4.96 -10.28
CA THR A 157 -8.73 6.35 -10.54
C THR A 157 -7.53 7.29 -10.64
N ILE A 158 -6.50 7.06 -9.82
CA ILE A 158 -5.23 7.80 -9.88
C ILE A 158 -4.50 7.49 -11.19
N LEU A 159 -4.41 6.21 -11.57
CA LEU A 159 -3.77 5.77 -12.81
C LEU A 159 -4.48 6.34 -14.04
N ASP A 160 -5.82 6.31 -14.08
CA ASP A 160 -6.61 6.91 -15.16
C ASP A 160 -6.30 8.42 -15.28
N ALA A 161 -6.21 9.13 -14.16
CA ALA A 161 -5.88 10.56 -14.16
C ALA A 161 -4.45 10.83 -14.62
N LEU A 162 -3.47 9.99 -14.25
CA LEU A 162 -2.09 10.06 -14.75
C LEU A 162 -2.03 9.83 -16.26
N ALA A 163 -2.69 8.78 -16.76
CA ALA A 163 -2.74 8.47 -18.18
C ALA A 163 -3.39 9.63 -18.97
N LEU A 164 -4.53 10.16 -18.51
CA LEU A 164 -5.19 11.30 -19.16
C LEU A 164 -4.40 12.62 -19.08
N ALA A 165 -3.47 12.75 -18.14
CA ALA A 165 -2.62 13.93 -18.02
C ALA A 165 -1.43 13.89 -19.00
N PHE A 166 -0.85 12.71 -19.25
CA PHE A 166 0.44 12.59 -19.91
C PHE A 166 0.46 11.68 -21.14
N MET A 167 -0.67 11.07 -21.50
CA MET A 167 -0.79 10.16 -22.64
C MET A 167 -1.99 10.50 -23.52
N ASP A 168 -1.95 9.98 -24.74
CA ASP A 168 -3.14 9.88 -25.57
C ASP A 168 -4.17 8.95 -24.88
N PRO A 169 -5.44 9.37 -24.71
CA PRO A 169 -6.50 8.52 -24.16
C PRO A 169 -6.65 7.15 -24.84
N GLU A 170 -6.32 7.04 -26.13
CA GLU A 170 -6.36 5.77 -26.87
C GLU A 170 -5.27 4.79 -26.38
N LYS A 171 -4.19 5.31 -25.80
CA LYS A 171 -3.03 4.56 -25.31
C LYS A 171 -3.09 4.26 -23.81
N LYS A 172 -4.18 4.61 -23.11
CA LYS A 172 -4.29 4.44 -21.65
C LYS A 172 -4.06 2.99 -21.17
N GLU A 173 -4.38 2.00 -22.00
CA GLU A 173 -4.25 0.59 -21.65
C GLU A 173 -2.79 0.16 -21.43
N ILE A 174 -1.83 0.88 -22.02
CA ILE A 174 -0.41 0.70 -21.76
C ILE A 174 -0.09 0.98 -20.29
N ALA A 175 -0.66 2.06 -19.72
CA ALA A 175 -0.46 2.39 -18.31
C ALA A 175 -1.11 1.35 -17.38
N THR A 176 -2.31 0.87 -17.73
CA THR A 176 -2.98 -0.23 -17.00
C THR A 176 -2.14 -1.51 -17.01
N THR A 177 -1.63 -1.89 -18.17
CA THR A 177 -0.78 -3.08 -18.34
C THR A 177 0.52 -2.94 -17.56
N ALA A 178 1.19 -1.79 -17.66
CA ALA A 178 2.39 -1.48 -16.89
C ALA A 178 2.13 -1.57 -15.38
N TYR A 179 1.04 -0.95 -14.88
CA TYR A 179 0.65 -1.04 -13.47
C TYR A 179 0.32 -2.47 -13.01
N ASN A 180 -0.20 -3.32 -13.90
CA ASN A 180 -0.44 -4.72 -13.57
C ASN A 180 0.87 -5.49 -13.37
N PHE A 181 1.93 -5.19 -14.12
CA PHE A 181 3.25 -5.82 -13.90
C PHE A 181 4.07 -5.17 -12.80
N HIS A 182 3.90 -3.87 -12.60
CA HIS A 182 4.65 -3.08 -11.63
C HIS A 182 3.69 -2.12 -10.91
N PRO A 183 3.01 -2.58 -9.85
CA PRO A 183 1.94 -1.86 -9.17
C PRO A 183 2.49 -0.73 -8.29
N ASP A 184 3.10 0.26 -8.94
CA ASP A 184 3.79 1.40 -8.36
C ASP A 184 3.39 2.67 -9.12
N LEU A 185 2.47 3.43 -8.53
CA LEU A 185 1.97 4.65 -9.15
C LEU A 185 3.00 5.78 -9.16
N GLY A 186 3.91 5.84 -8.18
CA GLY A 186 4.96 6.85 -8.16
C GLY A 186 5.97 6.62 -9.29
N TYR A 187 6.38 5.37 -9.50
CA TYR A 187 7.25 5.00 -10.61
C TYR A 187 6.60 5.24 -11.97
N ILE A 188 5.35 4.82 -12.15
CA ILE A 188 4.60 5.06 -13.38
C ILE A 188 4.43 6.56 -13.64
N ALA A 189 4.11 7.34 -12.60
CA ALA A 189 3.99 8.78 -12.72
C ALA A 189 5.30 9.44 -13.18
N ASP A 190 6.46 9.01 -12.66
CA ASP A 190 7.77 9.52 -13.09
C ASP A 190 8.05 9.22 -14.57
N LEU A 191 7.78 7.98 -15.02
CA LEU A 191 7.97 7.60 -16.42
C LEU A 191 7.05 8.39 -17.36
N LEU A 192 5.77 8.54 -17.00
CA LEU A 192 4.80 9.30 -17.77
C LEU A 192 5.20 10.78 -17.90
N ARG A 193 5.58 11.41 -16.79
CA ARG A 193 6.06 12.79 -16.79
C ARG A 193 7.29 13.00 -17.66
N LYS A 194 8.20 12.02 -17.70
CA LYS A 194 9.41 12.03 -18.53
C LYS A 194 9.13 11.67 -20.00
N GLY A 195 7.88 11.39 -20.38
CA GLY A 195 7.49 11.00 -21.74
C GLY A 195 7.98 9.61 -22.14
N LYS A 196 8.34 8.76 -21.17
CA LYS A 196 8.93 7.43 -21.40
C LYS A 196 7.87 6.35 -21.63
N ILE A 197 6.94 6.61 -22.56
CA ILE A 197 5.83 5.70 -22.86
C ILE A 197 6.34 4.33 -23.33
N GLU A 198 7.42 4.29 -24.10
CA GLU A 198 8.04 3.02 -24.53
C GLU A 198 8.54 2.16 -23.36
N ASP A 199 8.96 2.78 -22.24
CA ASP A 199 9.40 2.04 -21.05
C ASP A 199 8.18 1.36 -20.37
N LEU A 200 6.98 1.96 -20.45
CA LEU A 200 5.73 1.32 -19.99
C LEU A 200 5.32 0.17 -20.91
N GLU A 201 5.44 0.34 -22.23
CA GLU A 201 5.08 -0.69 -23.21
C GLU A 201 5.93 -1.97 -23.08
N LYS A 202 7.20 -1.81 -22.70
CA LYS A 202 8.15 -2.91 -22.50
C LYS A 202 8.09 -3.52 -21.10
N MET A 203 7.22 -3.00 -20.22
CA MET A 203 7.12 -3.46 -18.84
C MET A 203 6.50 -4.85 -18.77
N GLY A 204 7.20 -5.76 -18.10
CA GLY A 204 6.77 -7.14 -17.89
C GLY A 204 7.11 -7.65 -16.49
N PRO A 205 6.89 -8.94 -16.22
CA PRO A 205 7.16 -9.52 -14.91
C PRO A 205 8.63 -9.34 -14.51
N MET A 206 8.87 -8.81 -13.30
CA MET A 206 10.20 -8.59 -12.76
C MET A 206 10.33 -9.28 -11.39
N PRO A 207 11.36 -10.14 -11.18
CA PRO A 207 11.60 -10.74 -9.87
C PRO A 207 11.68 -9.67 -8.78
N MET A 208 11.19 -9.99 -7.59
CA MET A 208 11.10 -9.09 -6.43
C MET A 208 10.08 -7.94 -6.53
N ILE A 209 9.34 -7.80 -7.64
CA ILE A 209 8.24 -6.85 -7.80
C ILE A 209 6.96 -7.65 -8.09
N PRO A 210 5.95 -7.64 -7.20
CA PRO A 210 4.75 -8.43 -7.44
C PRO A 210 3.94 -7.84 -8.58
N MET A 211 3.36 -8.71 -9.40
CA MET A 211 2.36 -8.33 -10.39
C MET A 211 0.94 -8.54 -9.83
N LYS A 212 -0.02 -7.74 -10.31
CA LYS A 212 -1.44 -7.91 -10.02
C LYS A 212 -1.88 -9.30 -10.47
N VAL A 213 -2.58 -10.00 -9.58
CA VAL A 213 -3.02 -11.37 -9.84
C VAL A 213 -4.10 -11.41 -10.92
N MET A 214 -4.03 -12.41 -11.79
CA MET A 214 -5.12 -12.70 -12.72
C MET A 214 -6.34 -13.21 -11.94
N LEU A 215 -7.50 -12.59 -12.16
CA LEU A 215 -8.76 -13.00 -11.53
C LEU A 215 -9.52 -13.98 -12.43
N ALA A 216 -10.37 -14.80 -11.83
CA ALA A 216 -11.22 -15.74 -12.55
C ALA A 216 -12.68 -15.27 -12.55
N GLU A 217 -13.36 -15.48 -13.68
CA GLU A 217 -14.81 -15.37 -13.75
C GLU A 217 -15.47 -16.66 -13.29
N ARG A 218 -16.71 -16.55 -12.77
CA ARG A 218 -17.49 -17.71 -12.34
C ARG A 218 -18.59 -17.99 -13.35
N LEU A 219 -18.66 -19.24 -13.80
CA LEU A 219 -19.78 -19.78 -14.57
C LEU A 219 -20.53 -20.86 -13.77
N PRO A 220 -21.80 -21.15 -14.10
CA PRO A 220 -22.64 -22.08 -13.36
C PRO A 220 -22.18 -23.53 -13.41
N ASP A 221 -21.69 -24.00 -14.57
CA ASP A 221 -21.31 -25.40 -14.78
C ASP A 221 -20.18 -25.59 -15.83
N ILE A 222 -19.68 -26.82 -15.90
CA ILE A 222 -18.55 -27.21 -16.77
C ILE A 222 -18.92 -27.08 -18.27
N GLY A 223 -20.17 -27.31 -18.64
CA GLY A 223 -20.62 -27.22 -20.03
C GLY A 223 -20.53 -25.79 -20.57
N GLU A 224 -20.98 -24.81 -19.77
CA GLU A 224 -20.81 -23.40 -20.09
C GLU A 224 -19.34 -22.98 -20.13
N ILE A 225 -18.52 -23.48 -19.19
CA ILE A 225 -17.07 -23.22 -19.18
C ILE A 225 -16.42 -23.71 -20.47
N LEU A 226 -16.66 -24.96 -20.86
CA LEU A 226 -16.07 -25.53 -22.08
C LEU A 226 -16.57 -24.83 -23.33
N THR A 227 -17.85 -24.42 -23.37
CA THR A 227 -18.38 -23.62 -24.48
C THR A 227 -17.65 -22.28 -24.60
N LYS A 228 -17.38 -21.60 -23.48
CA LYS A 228 -16.63 -20.34 -23.46
C LYS A 228 -15.14 -20.51 -23.80
N MET A 229 -14.57 -21.69 -23.53
CA MET A 229 -13.17 -22.03 -23.80
C MET A 229 -12.98 -22.74 -25.16
N ASP A 230 -13.94 -22.64 -26.07
CA ASP A 230 -13.91 -23.28 -27.40
C ASP A 230 -13.62 -24.80 -27.36
N GLY A 231 -14.18 -25.46 -26.35
CA GLY A 231 -14.18 -26.92 -26.18
C GLY A 231 -12.96 -27.51 -25.45
N THR A 232 -11.93 -26.72 -25.13
CA THR A 232 -10.71 -27.23 -24.47
C THR A 232 -10.30 -26.36 -23.29
N ALA A 233 -10.13 -26.97 -22.11
CA ALA A 233 -9.68 -26.27 -20.91
C ALA A 233 -8.75 -27.15 -20.06
N ALA A 234 -7.78 -26.51 -19.38
CA ALA A 234 -7.09 -27.12 -18.25
C ALA A 234 -7.94 -26.92 -16.98
N LEU A 235 -8.07 -27.97 -16.17
CA LEU A 235 -8.82 -27.94 -14.92
C LEU A 235 -7.86 -28.19 -13.75
N GLU A 236 -7.90 -27.29 -12.78
CA GLU A 236 -7.11 -27.38 -11.55
C GLU A 236 -8.03 -27.43 -10.33
N TYR A 237 -7.55 -28.04 -9.25
CA TYR A 237 -8.26 -28.01 -7.98
C TYR A 237 -8.27 -26.58 -7.43
N LYS A 238 -9.45 -26.07 -7.06
CA LYS A 238 -9.56 -24.77 -6.42
C LYS A 238 -9.31 -24.89 -4.91
N TYR A 239 -8.06 -24.65 -4.51
CA TYR A 239 -7.65 -24.68 -3.11
C TYR A 239 -8.35 -23.60 -2.25
N ASP A 240 -8.47 -23.89 -0.94
CA ASP A 240 -8.96 -22.98 0.09
C ASP A 240 -7.78 -22.54 0.98
N GLY A 241 -7.03 -21.53 0.53
CA GLY A 241 -5.80 -21.11 1.19
C GLY A 241 -5.51 -19.62 1.00
N MET A 242 -4.21 -19.29 1.08
CA MET A 242 -3.72 -17.93 0.83
C MET A 242 -2.99 -17.89 -0.51
N ARG A 243 -3.64 -17.30 -1.53
CA ARG A 243 -2.97 -17.00 -2.79
C ARG A 243 -1.70 -16.20 -2.55
N THR A 244 -0.60 -16.71 -3.08
CA THR A 244 0.76 -16.23 -2.85
C THR A 244 1.55 -16.24 -4.15
N GLN A 245 2.25 -15.12 -4.39
CA GLN A 245 3.19 -14.99 -5.49
C GLN A 245 4.61 -15.17 -4.94
N ILE A 246 5.31 -16.22 -5.35
CA ILE A 246 6.68 -16.53 -4.89
C ILE A 246 7.65 -16.05 -5.96
N HIS A 247 8.49 -15.08 -5.62
CA HIS A 247 9.58 -14.61 -6.47
C HIS A 247 10.88 -15.19 -5.94
N LYS A 248 11.75 -15.62 -6.85
CA LYS A 248 13.13 -15.99 -6.56
C LYS A 248 14.07 -15.19 -7.44
N ASN A 249 15.16 -14.71 -6.85
CA ASN A 249 16.28 -14.09 -7.54
C ASN A 249 17.60 -14.50 -6.85
N GLY A 250 18.31 -15.44 -7.45
CA GLY A 250 19.42 -16.17 -6.83
C GLY A 250 18.98 -16.90 -5.56
N LYS A 251 19.42 -16.40 -4.40
CA LYS A 251 19.07 -16.94 -3.07
C LYS A 251 17.99 -16.13 -2.35
N GLU A 252 17.57 -15.01 -2.91
CA GLU A 252 16.51 -14.19 -2.34
C GLU A 252 15.15 -14.77 -2.74
N ILE A 253 14.30 -15.02 -1.75
CA ILE A 253 12.89 -15.35 -1.95
C ILE A 253 12.06 -14.22 -1.39
N LYS A 254 11.07 -13.76 -2.16
CA LYS A 254 9.98 -12.94 -1.66
C LYS A 254 8.65 -13.60 -1.93
N ILE A 255 7.75 -13.50 -0.96
CA ILE A 255 6.38 -14.00 -1.06
C ILE A 255 5.46 -12.80 -0.94
N PHE A 256 4.57 -12.63 -1.91
CA PHE A 256 3.59 -11.55 -1.91
C PHE A 256 2.17 -12.10 -1.81
N SER A 257 1.32 -11.40 -1.06
CA SER A 257 -0.10 -11.73 -0.96
C SER A 257 -0.85 -11.35 -2.24
N ARG A 258 -2.12 -11.79 -2.34
CA ARG A 258 -3.08 -11.30 -3.36
C ARG A 258 -3.11 -9.77 -3.50
N GLY A 259 -2.89 -9.04 -2.40
CA GLY A 259 -2.90 -7.58 -2.36
C GLY A 259 -1.57 -6.92 -2.70
N SER A 260 -0.57 -7.69 -3.15
CA SER A 260 0.81 -7.22 -3.35
C SER A 260 1.55 -6.85 -2.06
N GLU A 261 1.04 -7.24 -0.88
CA GLU A 261 1.76 -7.06 0.38
C GLU A 261 2.88 -8.08 0.51
N GLU A 262 4.03 -7.66 1.04
CA GLU A 262 5.16 -8.54 1.33
C GLU A 262 4.85 -9.41 2.57
N THR A 263 4.87 -10.74 2.40
CA THR A 263 4.52 -11.72 3.44
C THR A 263 5.56 -12.82 3.65
N THR A 264 6.79 -12.67 3.17
CA THR A 264 7.87 -13.66 3.28
C THR A 264 8.11 -14.10 4.71
N GLY A 265 8.13 -13.15 5.65
CA GLY A 265 8.30 -13.45 7.08
C GLY A 265 7.20 -14.33 7.68
N GLN A 266 6.04 -14.46 7.01
CA GLN A 266 4.92 -15.29 7.46
C GLN A 266 5.05 -16.77 7.03
N PHE A 267 5.97 -17.07 6.10
CA PHE A 267 6.10 -18.40 5.49
C PHE A 267 7.57 -18.84 5.35
N PRO A 268 8.33 -18.96 6.46
CA PRO A 268 9.72 -19.40 6.43
C PRO A 268 9.90 -20.83 5.87
N ASP A 269 8.90 -21.68 6.09
CA ASP A 269 8.74 -23.03 5.52
C ASP A 269 8.67 -23.00 3.98
N ILE A 270 7.81 -22.16 3.41
CA ILE A 270 7.70 -21.99 1.95
C ILE A 270 8.99 -21.44 1.36
N VAL A 271 9.64 -20.47 2.03
CA VAL A 271 10.93 -19.91 1.60
C VAL A 271 11.99 -21.00 1.49
N LYS A 272 12.15 -21.81 2.54
CA LYS A 272 13.11 -22.91 2.58
C LYS A 272 12.82 -23.93 1.47
N ASN A 273 11.56 -24.33 1.29
CA ASN A 273 11.19 -25.31 0.29
C ASN A 273 11.35 -24.77 -1.14
N ALA A 274 11.01 -23.51 -1.41
CA ALA A 274 11.20 -22.89 -2.72
C ALA A 274 12.67 -22.89 -3.15
N LEU A 275 13.60 -22.58 -2.24
CA LEU A 275 15.05 -22.62 -2.50
C LEU A 275 15.56 -24.02 -2.81
N ASN A 276 15.03 -25.04 -2.13
CA ASN A 276 15.45 -26.42 -2.31
C ASN A 276 14.86 -27.06 -3.57
N THR A 277 13.60 -26.75 -3.89
CA THR A 277 12.86 -27.35 -5.00
C THR A 277 13.26 -26.74 -6.33
N PHE A 278 13.20 -25.42 -6.47
CA PHE A 278 13.41 -24.77 -7.75
C PHE A 278 14.88 -24.42 -7.97
N LYS A 279 15.47 -24.95 -9.04
CA LYS A 279 16.90 -24.77 -9.33
C LYS A 279 17.22 -23.53 -10.15
N ASP A 280 16.25 -23.00 -10.90
CA ASP A 280 16.41 -21.79 -11.70
C ASP A 280 16.78 -20.58 -10.83
N ASP A 281 17.70 -19.75 -11.30
CA ASP A 281 18.16 -18.58 -10.55
C ASP A 281 17.09 -17.50 -10.43
N SER A 282 16.16 -17.40 -11.39
CA SER A 282 15.12 -16.37 -11.40
C SER A 282 13.78 -16.97 -11.82
N LEU A 283 12.75 -16.79 -10.99
CA LEU A 283 11.39 -17.23 -11.29
C LEU A 283 10.35 -16.41 -10.53
N ILE A 284 9.12 -16.46 -11.04
CA ILE A 284 7.92 -15.96 -10.41
C ILE A 284 6.87 -17.07 -10.51
N LEU A 285 6.32 -17.48 -9.38
CA LEU A 285 5.29 -18.50 -9.28
C LEU A 285 4.04 -17.90 -8.66
N ASP A 286 2.88 -18.30 -9.14
CA ASP A 286 1.58 -18.00 -8.54
C ASP A 286 1.00 -19.32 -8.02
N GLY A 287 0.51 -19.32 -6.79
CA GLY A 287 0.02 -20.53 -6.15
C GLY A 287 -0.80 -20.23 -4.91
N GLU A 288 -1.24 -21.30 -4.24
CA GLU A 288 -2.01 -21.22 -3.01
C GLU A 288 -1.21 -21.83 -1.85
N ALA A 289 -0.99 -21.05 -0.79
CA ALA A 289 -0.45 -21.58 0.46
C ALA A 289 -1.59 -22.24 1.24
N VAL A 290 -1.53 -23.56 1.38
CA VAL A 290 -2.58 -24.38 2.00
C VAL A 290 -1.99 -25.15 3.17
N PRO A 291 -2.59 -25.06 4.37
CA PRO A 291 -2.18 -25.88 5.50
C PRO A 291 -2.60 -27.33 5.26
N PHE A 292 -1.74 -28.29 5.60
CA PHE A 292 -2.04 -29.71 5.42
C PHE A 292 -1.46 -30.54 6.56
N ASN A 293 -2.05 -31.70 6.80
CA ASN A 293 -1.53 -32.69 7.74
C ASN A 293 -0.42 -33.52 7.07
N PRO A 294 0.81 -33.56 7.58
CA PRO A 294 1.91 -34.29 6.95
C PRO A 294 1.79 -35.82 7.03
N GLU A 295 1.03 -36.36 7.99
CA GLU A 295 0.83 -37.80 8.14
C GLU A 295 -0.27 -38.34 7.23
N THR A 296 -1.38 -37.61 7.11
CA THR A 296 -2.56 -38.04 6.33
C THR A 296 -2.62 -37.42 4.93
N GLY A 297 -1.99 -36.26 4.73
CA GLY A 297 -2.10 -35.46 3.51
C GLY A 297 -3.37 -34.60 3.43
N ASP A 298 -4.22 -34.61 4.47
CA ASP A 298 -5.47 -33.87 4.47
C ASP A 298 -5.22 -32.35 4.48
N LEU A 299 -5.98 -31.63 3.66
CA LEU A 299 -5.93 -30.17 3.63
C LEU A 299 -6.79 -29.57 4.74
N TYR A 300 -6.22 -28.61 5.46
CA TYR A 300 -6.95 -27.85 6.47
C TYR A 300 -7.63 -26.61 5.86
N PRO A 301 -8.71 -26.10 6.49
CA PRO A 301 -9.40 -24.90 6.02
C PRO A 301 -8.54 -23.63 6.03
N PHE A 302 -8.89 -22.65 5.20
CA PHE A 302 -8.24 -21.35 5.11
C PHE A 302 -8.01 -20.66 6.47
N GLN A 303 -8.94 -20.83 7.42
CA GLN A 303 -8.86 -20.21 8.73
C GLN A 303 -7.55 -20.57 9.47
N VAL A 304 -7.00 -21.75 9.24
CA VAL A 304 -5.74 -22.19 9.87
C VAL A 304 -4.57 -21.35 9.35
N VAL A 305 -4.39 -21.25 8.03
CA VAL A 305 -3.29 -20.46 7.45
C VAL A 305 -3.46 -18.96 7.68
N SER A 306 -4.71 -18.47 7.73
CA SER A 306 -5.00 -17.05 7.96
C SER A 306 -4.48 -16.51 9.30
N GLN A 307 -4.26 -17.39 10.30
CA GLN A 307 -3.69 -17.01 11.59
C GLN A 307 -2.23 -16.55 11.50
N ARG A 308 -1.54 -16.87 10.40
CA ARG A 308 -0.17 -16.41 10.13
C ARG A 308 -0.11 -14.93 9.75
N ARG A 309 -1.25 -14.32 9.34
CA ARG A 309 -1.30 -12.89 8.96
C ARG A 309 -0.85 -11.99 10.11
N GLY A 310 0.05 -11.05 9.81
CA GLY A 310 0.52 -10.03 10.75
C GLY A 310 1.52 -10.53 11.79
N ARG A 311 1.91 -11.81 11.78
CA ARG A 311 2.93 -12.36 12.67
C ARG A 311 4.31 -12.29 12.01
N LYS A 312 5.32 -11.88 12.78
CA LYS A 312 6.73 -11.83 12.38
C LYS A 312 7.66 -12.65 13.30
N TYR A 313 7.10 -13.24 14.37
CA TYR A 313 7.83 -13.97 15.41
C TYR A 313 7.08 -15.28 15.74
N ASP A 314 7.80 -16.28 16.24
CA ASP A 314 7.30 -17.59 16.72
C ASP A 314 6.53 -18.45 15.69
N LEU A 315 6.85 -18.29 14.40
CA LEU A 315 6.18 -19.04 13.33
C LEU A 315 6.74 -20.45 13.11
N ASP A 316 7.98 -20.69 13.51
CA ASP A 316 8.62 -22.02 13.41
C ASP A 316 7.94 -23.04 14.33
N GLN A 317 7.44 -22.62 15.51
CA GLN A 317 6.75 -23.50 16.46
C GLN A 317 5.41 -24.02 15.91
N MET A 318 4.69 -23.21 15.13
CA MET A 318 3.43 -23.64 14.51
C MET A 318 3.64 -24.60 13.33
N SER A 319 4.83 -24.64 12.74
CA SER A 319 5.14 -25.64 11.70
C SER A 319 5.32 -27.04 12.28
N ASP A 320 5.63 -27.14 13.57
CA ASP A 320 5.80 -28.41 14.28
C ASP A 320 4.50 -28.83 15.02
N ASP A 321 3.58 -27.89 15.27
CA ASP A 321 2.32 -28.10 16.02
C ASP A 321 1.07 -28.35 15.11
N ILE A 322 1.21 -28.34 13.79
CA ILE A 322 0.15 -28.61 12.79
C ILE A 322 0.56 -29.76 11.88
#